data_AF-A0A7W3MY13-F1
#
_entry.id   AF-A0A7W3MY13-F1
#
_cell.length_a   1.000
_cell.length_b   1.000
_cell.length_c   1.000
_cell.angle_alpha   90.00
_cell.angle_beta   90.00
_cell.angle_gamma   90.00
#
_symmetry.space_group_name_H-M   'P 1'
#
loop_
_entity.id
_entity.type
_entity.pdbx_description
1 polymer ?
#
loop_
_entity_poly.entity_id
_entity_poly.type
_entity_poly.pdbx_seq_one_letter_code
_entity_poly.pdbx_strand_id
1 'polypeptide(L)'
;MADAWLPGAGRIPARQDGGRLKGGAPRVVWFTSENDPRRVSARSAACDLARQGRPPHLVWNPVTGEIVQLLPVTRAACLLAEPVRAEGRACVQIVVIGLAREPFTAGPLNGLERIMRWLDTWSVPRRWPAGPPLPSPQSYHSARERRPWARGGHFGASQVPESMLPDPGGLDVHRITGGDAPMMGVPRPRQPVGEQTDPPAALIPHRLPRPAAEPVLTPGAV
;
A
#
# COMPACT_ATOMS: atom_id res chain seq x y z
N MET A 1 -4.72 -17.27 -10.10
CA MET A 1 -3.50 -16.52 -9.73
C MET A 1 -3.61 -15.13 -10.35
N ALA A 2 -3.32 -14.06 -9.63
CA ALA A 2 -3.40 -12.71 -10.19
C ALA A 2 -2.27 -12.48 -11.22
N ASP A 3 -2.60 -11.94 -12.39
CA ASP A 3 -1.58 -11.62 -13.40
C ASP A 3 -0.85 -10.33 -13.00
N ALA A 4 0.48 -10.40 -13.00
CA ALA A 4 1.33 -9.25 -12.70
C ALA A 4 1.22 -8.14 -13.76
N TRP A 5 0.70 -8.51 -14.93
CA TRP A 5 0.37 -7.62 -16.02
C TRP A 5 -1.14 -7.48 -16.19
N LEU A 6 -1.59 -6.25 -16.43
CA LEU A 6 -2.97 -5.92 -16.78
C LEU A 6 -3.31 -6.58 -18.14
N PRO A 7 -4.31 -7.47 -18.20
CA PRO A 7 -4.70 -8.11 -19.46
C PRO A 7 -5.18 -7.09 -20.50
N GLY A 8 -4.68 -7.22 -21.74
CA GLY A 8 -5.03 -6.34 -22.85
C GLY A 8 -4.43 -4.93 -22.79
N ALA A 9 -3.54 -4.64 -21.84
CA ALA A 9 -2.74 -3.42 -21.86
C ALA A 9 -1.61 -3.52 -22.88
N GLY A 10 -1.27 -2.40 -23.53
CA GLY A 10 0.00 -2.31 -24.25
C GLY A 10 1.17 -2.51 -23.28
N ARG A 11 2.26 -3.14 -23.73
CA ARG A 11 3.43 -3.39 -22.87
C ARG A 11 4.66 -2.69 -23.42
N ILE A 12 5.34 -1.93 -22.56
CA ILE A 12 6.64 -1.32 -22.83
C ILE A 12 7.52 -1.59 -21.62
N PRO A 13 8.12 -2.79 -21.51
CA PRO A 13 8.89 -3.17 -20.34
C PRO A 13 10.02 -2.18 -20.08
N ALA A 14 10.00 -1.56 -18.91
CA ALA A 14 11.09 -0.69 -18.49
C ALA A 14 12.31 -1.52 -18.08
N ARG A 15 13.51 -0.99 -18.36
CA ARG A 15 14.78 -1.65 -18.01
C ARG A 15 15.12 -1.55 -16.53
N GLN A 16 14.56 -0.57 -15.84
CA GLN A 16 14.82 -0.29 -14.43
C GLN A 16 13.52 -0.25 -13.64
N ASP A 17 13.59 -0.65 -12.37
CA ASP A 17 12.50 -0.61 -11.42
C ASP A 17 12.98 -0.12 -10.05
N GLY A 18 12.04 0.05 -9.12
CA GLY A 18 12.28 0.51 -7.76
C GLY A 18 12.74 -0.58 -6.79
N GLY A 19 13.00 -1.79 -7.27
CA GLY A 19 13.40 -2.94 -6.44
C GLY A 19 12.23 -3.80 -5.94
N ARG A 20 12.51 -4.58 -4.88
CA ARG A 20 11.56 -5.51 -4.28
C ARG A 20 10.56 -4.78 -3.39
N LEU A 21 9.31 -5.22 -3.43
CA LEU A 21 8.27 -4.78 -2.51
C LEU A 21 8.51 -5.32 -1.09
N LYS A 22 8.10 -4.54 -0.08
CA LYS A 22 8.34 -4.79 1.34
C LYS A 22 7.21 -5.56 2.04
N GLY A 23 6.09 -5.81 1.34
CA GLY A 23 4.92 -6.47 1.93
C GLY A 23 4.00 -5.49 2.69
N GLY A 24 2.88 -5.99 3.23
CA GLY A 24 1.86 -5.19 3.90
C GLY A 24 0.63 -4.88 3.03
N ALA A 25 -0.17 -3.89 3.45
CA ALA A 25 -1.42 -3.54 2.78
C ALA A 25 -1.15 -3.04 1.34
N PRO A 26 -1.87 -3.56 0.32
CA PRO A 26 -1.66 -3.19 -1.06
C PRO A 26 -2.30 -1.84 -1.34
N ARG A 27 -1.74 -1.10 -2.29
CA ARG A 27 -2.17 0.26 -2.59
C ARG A 27 -1.94 0.64 -4.03
N VAL A 28 -2.62 1.70 -4.44
CA VAL A 28 -2.44 2.39 -5.70
C VAL A 28 -2.30 3.89 -5.45
N VAL A 29 -1.34 4.50 -6.14
CA VAL A 29 -1.09 5.93 -6.13
C VAL A 29 -1.36 6.51 -7.52
N TRP A 30 -2.21 7.52 -7.56
CA TRP A 30 -2.65 8.19 -8.77
C TRP A 30 -1.87 9.48 -8.98
N PHE A 31 -1.35 9.66 -10.19
CA PHE A 31 -0.61 10.82 -10.66
C PHE A 31 -1.28 11.39 -11.92
N THR A 32 -1.04 12.66 -12.22
CA THR A 32 -1.32 13.26 -13.53
C THR A 32 -0.02 13.48 -14.28
N SER A 33 -0.07 13.43 -15.61
CA SER A 33 1.13 13.64 -16.44
C SER A 33 1.42 15.11 -16.77
N GLU A 34 0.50 16.02 -16.42
CA GLU A 34 0.45 17.40 -16.89
C GLU A 34 0.46 17.54 -18.43
N ASN A 35 -0.32 16.67 -19.10
CA ASN A 35 -0.48 16.68 -20.56
C ASN A 35 -1.96 16.65 -20.97
N ASP A 36 -2.28 17.22 -22.13
CA ASP A 36 -3.61 17.16 -22.71
C ASP A 36 -3.92 15.73 -23.23
N PRO A 37 -4.97 15.05 -22.71
CA PRO A 37 -5.33 13.69 -23.11
C PRO A 37 -5.84 13.58 -24.55
N ARG A 38 -6.17 14.69 -25.22
CA ARG A 38 -6.52 14.68 -26.65
C ARG A 38 -5.30 14.75 -27.57
N ARG A 39 -4.14 15.16 -27.04
CA ARG A 39 -2.91 15.36 -27.81
C ARG A 39 -1.85 14.31 -27.52
N VAL A 40 -1.82 13.76 -26.31
CA VAL A 40 -0.78 12.82 -25.86
C VAL A 40 -1.35 11.42 -25.66
N SER A 41 -0.72 10.43 -26.29
CA SER A 41 -1.03 9.02 -26.09
C SER A 41 -0.41 8.48 -24.81
N ALA A 42 -1.03 7.46 -24.21
CA ALA A 42 -0.46 6.77 -23.06
C ALA A 42 0.88 6.10 -23.43
N ARG A 43 1.01 5.60 -24.66
CA ARG A 43 2.25 5.03 -25.19
C ARG A 43 3.39 6.06 -25.27
N SER A 44 3.14 7.26 -25.79
CA SER A 44 4.18 8.30 -25.86
C SER A 44 4.67 8.69 -24.47
N ALA A 45 3.73 9.00 -23.57
CA ALA A 45 4.07 9.37 -22.20
C ALA A 45 4.79 8.23 -21.44
N ALA A 46 4.41 6.97 -21.68
CA ALA A 46 5.12 5.81 -21.13
C ALA A 46 6.58 5.75 -21.61
N CYS A 47 6.83 5.91 -22.92
CA CYS A 47 8.18 5.96 -23.46
C CYS A 47 9.00 7.08 -22.83
N ASP A 48 8.41 8.26 -22.64
CA ASP A 48 9.10 9.42 -22.04
C ASP A 48 9.47 9.18 -20.59
N LEU A 49 8.54 8.66 -19.79
CA LEU A 49 8.79 8.31 -18.39
C LEU A 49 9.85 7.21 -18.25
N ALA A 50 9.85 6.22 -19.14
CA ALA A 50 10.88 5.19 -19.17
C ALA A 50 12.27 5.77 -19.49
N ARG A 51 12.36 6.66 -20.49
CA ARG A 51 13.62 7.35 -20.87
C ARG A 51 14.16 8.23 -19.75
N GLN A 52 13.28 8.87 -18.99
CA GLN A 52 13.65 9.67 -17.82
C GLN A 52 14.03 8.83 -16.60
N GLY A 53 13.97 7.50 -16.70
CA GLY A 53 14.27 6.61 -15.58
C GLY A 53 13.20 6.61 -14.49
N ARG A 54 11.98 7.05 -14.81
CA ARG A 54 10.85 7.18 -13.88
C ARG A 54 9.66 6.31 -14.29
N PRO A 55 9.84 5.01 -14.61
CA PRO A 55 8.72 4.19 -15.06
C PRO A 55 7.66 4.02 -13.95
N PRO A 56 6.38 4.37 -14.21
CA PRO A 56 5.27 3.93 -13.38
C PRO A 56 4.94 2.46 -13.66
N HIS A 57 3.91 1.95 -12.99
CA HIS A 57 3.32 0.68 -13.39
C HIS A 57 2.49 0.87 -14.66
N LEU A 58 1.55 1.82 -14.62
CA LEU A 58 0.63 2.10 -15.71
C LEU A 58 0.69 3.57 -16.13
N VAL A 59 0.53 3.79 -17.42
CA VAL A 59 0.13 5.07 -18.00
C VAL A 59 -1.23 4.85 -18.67
N TRP A 60 -2.18 5.73 -18.40
CA TRP A 60 -3.56 5.60 -18.86
C TRP A 60 -4.07 6.91 -19.43
N ASN A 61 -4.62 6.86 -20.65
CA ASN A 61 -5.36 7.97 -21.23
C ASN A 61 -6.87 7.77 -21.00
N PRO A 62 -7.52 8.59 -20.17
CA PRO A 62 -8.92 8.40 -19.79
C PRO A 62 -9.91 8.78 -20.90
N VAL A 63 -9.46 9.48 -21.95
CA VAL A 63 -10.28 9.87 -23.10
C VAL A 63 -10.28 8.78 -24.16
N THR A 64 -9.12 8.22 -24.51
CA THR A 64 -9.03 7.16 -25.53
C THR A 64 -9.22 5.76 -24.97
N GLY A 65 -9.03 5.57 -23.66
CA GLY A 65 -9.02 4.26 -23.03
C GLY A 65 -7.73 3.46 -23.24
N GLU A 66 -6.70 4.08 -23.84
CA GLU A 66 -5.39 3.48 -24.01
C GLU A 66 -4.71 3.28 -22.65
N ILE A 67 -4.23 2.06 -22.39
CA ILE A 67 -3.47 1.72 -21.19
C ILE A 67 -2.18 1.05 -21.61
N VAL A 68 -1.07 1.56 -21.08
CA VAL A 68 0.27 0.99 -21.27
C VAL A 68 0.88 0.65 -19.93
N GLN A 69 1.38 -0.57 -19.80
CA GLN A 69 2.09 -1.04 -18.62
C GLN A 69 3.58 -1.14 -18.88
N LEU A 70 4.38 -0.66 -17.92
CA LEU A 70 5.84 -0.67 -18.01
C LEU A 70 6.49 -1.64 -17.05
N LEU A 71 5.87 -1.86 -15.89
CA LEU A 71 6.41 -2.70 -14.82
C LEU A 71 5.35 -3.70 -14.34
N PRO A 72 5.73 -4.95 -14.03
CA PRO A 72 4.85 -5.86 -13.32
C PRO A 72 4.58 -5.32 -11.91
N VAL A 73 3.37 -5.46 -11.41
CA VAL A 73 2.95 -5.00 -10.07
C VAL A 73 3.69 -5.64 -8.90
N THR A 74 4.47 -6.69 -9.15
CA THR A 74 5.33 -7.37 -8.17
C THR A 74 6.66 -6.66 -7.92
N ARG A 75 6.92 -5.54 -8.61
CA ARG A 75 8.13 -4.71 -8.48
C ARG A 75 7.73 -3.30 -8.06
N ALA A 76 8.57 -2.59 -7.32
CA ALA A 76 8.31 -1.19 -7.03
C ALA A 76 8.50 -0.34 -8.30
N ALA A 77 7.71 0.73 -8.46
CA ALA A 77 7.90 1.71 -9.53
C ALA A 77 8.65 2.95 -9.05
N CYS A 78 9.05 3.82 -9.98
CA CYS A 78 10.08 4.84 -9.75
C CYS A 78 9.56 6.29 -9.63
N LEU A 79 8.24 6.53 -9.57
CA LEU A 79 7.73 7.90 -9.38
C LEU A 79 7.79 8.36 -7.93
N LEU A 80 7.59 7.44 -7.00
CA LEU A 80 7.76 7.69 -5.57
C LEU A 80 9.21 7.44 -5.15
N ALA A 81 9.67 8.20 -4.15
CA ALA A 81 10.95 7.98 -3.51
C ALA A 81 10.90 6.78 -2.55
N GLU A 82 12.09 6.27 -2.19
CA GLU A 82 12.20 5.42 -0.99
C GLU A 82 11.98 6.26 0.27
N PRO A 83 11.43 5.67 1.36
CA PRO A 83 11.08 4.26 1.50
C PRO A 83 9.69 3.88 0.96
N VAL A 84 8.85 4.86 0.62
CA VAL A 84 7.40 4.68 0.42
C VAL A 84 7.04 3.93 -0.87
N ARG A 85 7.85 4.02 -1.92
CA ARG A 85 7.58 3.39 -3.23
C ARG A 85 7.44 1.87 -3.22
N ALA A 86 8.01 1.22 -2.20
CA ALA A 86 8.04 -0.24 -2.05
C ALA A 86 7.15 -0.75 -0.93
N GLU A 87 6.38 0.11 -0.25
CA GLU A 87 5.52 -0.29 0.86
C GLU A 87 4.22 -0.96 0.38
N GLY A 88 3.90 -2.10 0.96
CA GLY A 88 2.78 -2.95 0.54
C GLY A 88 3.26 -4.17 -0.23
N ARG A 89 2.40 -5.21 -0.29
CA ARG A 89 2.61 -6.34 -1.20
C ARG A 89 2.37 -5.98 -2.68
N ALA A 90 1.77 -4.81 -2.92
CA ALA A 90 1.61 -4.14 -4.20
C ALA A 90 1.56 -2.63 -3.92
N CYS A 91 2.33 -1.83 -4.66
CA CYS A 91 2.32 -0.37 -4.59
C CYS A 91 2.21 0.20 -6.01
N VAL A 92 1.03 0.04 -6.62
CA VAL A 92 0.78 0.43 -8.01
C VAL A 92 0.90 1.95 -8.13
N GLN A 93 1.58 2.41 -9.17
CA GLN A 93 1.73 3.84 -9.48
C GLN A 93 1.13 4.02 -10.88
N ILE A 94 0.04 4.79 -10.98
CA ILE A 94 -0.71 5.02 -12.22
C ILE A 94 -0.58 6.49 -12.60
N VAL A 95 -0.03 6.76 -13.78
CA VAL A 95 -0.04 8.09 -14.38
C VAL A 95 -1.24 8.21 -15.30
N VAL A 96 -2.10 9.17 -15.02
CA VAL A 96 -3.23 9.52 -15.87
C VAL A 96 -2.82 10.67 -16.79
N ILE A 97 -3.06 10.53 -18.10
CA ILE A 97 -2.90 11.64 -19.01
C ILE A 97 -3.98 12.66 -18.73
N GLY A 98 -3.57 13.83 -18.26
CA GLY A 98 -4.44 14.88 -17.75
C GLY A 98 -3.65 15.93 -17.00
N LEU A 99 -4.37 16.90 -16.45
CA LEU A 99 -3.83 18.04 -15.72
C LEU A 99 -4.37 18.01 -14.29
N ALA A 100 -3.54 18.22 -13.27
CA ALA A 100 -4.00 18.22 -11.87
C ALA A 100 -5.07 19.29 -11.58
N ARG A 101 -5.06 20.40 -12.33
CA ARG A 101 -6.07 21.47 -12.22
C ARG A 101 -7.42 21.11 -12.83
N GLU A 102 -7.47 20.10 -13.71
CA GLU A 102 -8.67 19.67 -14.43
C GLU A 102 -8.89 18.18 -14.13
N PRO A 103 -9.63 17.86 -13.04
CA PRO A 103 -9.71 16.50 -12.53
C PRO A 103 -10.25 15.56 -13.60
N PHE A 104 -9.47 14.53 -13.95
CA PHE A 104 -9.83 13.59 -15.01
C PHE A 104 -11.15 12.83 -14.72
N THR A 105 -11.57 12.80 -13.46
CA THR A 105 -12.88 12.29 -13.02
C THR A 105 -14.06 13.16 -13.42
N ALA A 106 -13.86 14.28 -14.10
CA ALA A 106 -14.93 14.98 -14.82
C ALA A 106 -15.18 14.38 -16.22
N GLY A 107 -14.21 13.63 -16.76
CA GLY A 107 -14.22 13.09 -18.12
C GLY A 107 -14.85 11.69 -18.28
N PRO A 108 -14.62 11.04 -19.44
CA PRO A 108 -15.27 9.78 -19.81
C PRO A 108 -14.72 8.52 -19.11
N LEU A 109 -13.53 8.57 -18.51
CA LEU A 109 -12.92 7.46 -17.75
C LEU A 109 -12.87 6.13 -18.52
N ASN A 110 -12.64 6.19 -19.83
CA ASN A 110 -12.60 5.01 -20.69
C ASN A 110 -11.52 4.03 -20.23
N GLY A 111 -11.88 2.75 -20.10
CA GLY A 111 -10.95 1.70 -19.66
C GLY A 111 -10.70 1.62 -18.14
N LEU A 112 -11.28 2.50 -17.34
CA LEU A 112 -11.13 2.48 -15.88
C LEU A 112 -11.59 1.16 -15.24
N GLU A 113 -12.72 0.61 -15.70
CA GLU A 113 -13.26 -0.66 -15.15
C GLU A 113 -12.24 -1.81 -15.25
N ARG A 114 -11.51 -1.87 -16.36
CA ARG A 114 -10.46 -2.87 -16.57
C ARG A 114 -9.29 -2.70 -15.60
N ILE A 115 -8.88 -1.45 -15.31
CA ILE A 115 -7.87 -1.15 -14.30
C ILE A 115 -8.36 -1.60 -12.92
N MET A 116 -9.58 -1.20 -12.55
CA MET A 116 -10.14 -1.50 -11.24
C MET A 116 -10.31 -3.00 -11.00
N ARG A 117 -10.82 -3.74 -12.00
CA ARG A 117 -10.95 -5.21 -11.92
C ARG A 117 -9.60 -5.90 -11.73
N TRP A 118 -8.56 -5.41 -12.39
CA TRP A 118 -7.21 -5.93 -12.18
C TRP A 118 -6.67 -5.61 -10.80
N LEU A 119 -6.85 -4.38 -10.30
CA LEU A 119 -6.49 -4.00 -8.94
C LEU A 119 -7.19 -4.86 -7.88
N ASP A 120 -8.44 -5.27 -8.12
CA ASP A 120 -9.16 -6.21 -7.25
C ASP A 120 -8.48 -7.58 -7.17
N THR A 121 -7.90 -8.07 -8.27
CA THR A 121 -7.14 -9.34 -8.26
C THR A 121 -5.90 -9.27 -7.37
N TRP A 122 -5.36 -8.07 -7.16
CA TRP A 122 -4.28 -7.77 -6.21
C TRP A 122 -4.78 -7.39 -4.81
N SER A 123 -6.10 -7.48 -4.61
CA SER A 123 -6.81 -7.16 -3.38
C SER A 123 -6.53 -5.75 -2.88
N VAL A 124 -6.37 -4.79 -3.79
CA VAL A 124 -6.29 -3.36 -3.48
C VAL A 124 -7.68 -2.92 -3.02
N PRO A 125 -7.86 -2.48 -1.75
CA PRO A 125 -9.18 -2.09 -1.27
C PRO A 125 -9.70 -0.86 -2.02
N ARG A 126 -10.94 -0.93 -2.53
CA ARG A 126 -11.63 0.19 -3.21
C ARG A 126 -12.10 1.27 -2.22
N ARG A 127 -11.16 1.86 -1.50
CA ARG A 127 -11.38 2.94 -0.53
C ARG A 127 -10.27 3.98 -0.63
N TRP A 128 -10.55 5.16 -0.11
CA TRP A 128 -9.60 6.27 -0.07
C TRP A 128 -9.32 6.67 1.39
N PRO A 129 -8.35 6.02 2.08
CA PRO A 129 -8.20 6.18 3.53
C PRO A 129 -7.88 7.60 4.00
N ALA A 130 -7.24 8.40 3.14
CA ALA A 130 -6.90 9.79 3.41
C ALA A 130 -8.02 10.77 3.02
N GLY A 131 -9.20 10.28 2.63
CA GLY A 131 -10.26 11.07 2.02
C GLY A 131 -9.92 11.51 0.59
N PRO A 132 -10.83 12.16 -0.14
CA PRO A 132 -10.57 12.64 -1.50
C PRO A 132 -9.37 13.60 -1.53
N PRO A 133 -8.48 13.52 -2.54
CA PRO A 133 -7.40 14.48 -2.70
C PRO A 133 -7.98 15.90 -2.88
N LEU A 134 -7.27 16.91 -2.38
CA LEU A 134 -7.69 18.30 -2.53
C LEU A 134 -7.54 18.76 -3.99
N PRO A 135 -8.33 19.74 -4.46
CA PRO A 135 -8.11 20.40 -5.75
C PRO A 135 -6.79 21.18 -5.77
N SER A 136 -6.25 21.42 -6.97
CA SER A 136 -5.13 22.34 -7.15
C SER A 136 -5.63 23.78 -7.02
N PRO A 137 -4.92 24.68 -6.31
CA PRO A 137 -3.61 24.51 -5.68
C PRO A 137 -3.65 24.05 -4.22
N GLN A 138 -4.81 23.80 -3.63
CA GLN A 138 -4.89 23.34 -2.22
C GLN A 138 -4.18 22.00 -1.99
N SER A 139 -4.03 21.19 -3.04
CA SER A 139 -3.34 19.90 -2.99
C SER A 139 -1.88 19.97 -2.55
N TYR A 140 -1.21 21.11 -2.72
CA TYR A 140 0.14 21.36 -2.20
C TYR A 140 0.21 21.29 -0.66
N HIS A 141 -0.90 21.61 0.01
CA HIS A 141 -1.05 21.60 1.47
C HIS A 141 -1.77 20.35 2.00
N SER A 142 -1.92 19.30 1.18
CA SER A 142 -2.56 18.05 1.60
C SER A 142 -1.83 17.42 2.79
N ALA A 143 -2.59 16.83 3.71
CA ALA A 143 -2.04 16.03 4.80
C ALA A 143 -1.39 14.74 4.24
N ARG A 144 -0.16 14.45 4.68
CA ARG A 144 0.68 13.33 4.20
C ARG A 144 0.96 12.33 5.31
N GLU A 145 -0.12 11.84 5.90
CA GLU A 145 -0.06 11.07 7.14
C GLU A 145 0.29 9.60 6.94
N ARG A 146 1.16 9.07 7.82
CA ARG A 146 1.53 7.64 7.85
C ARG A 146 0.35 6.72 8.22
N ARG A 147 -0.59 7.18 9.06
CA ARG A 147 -1.67 6.36 9.59
C ARG A 147 -2.70 5.96 8.51
N PRO A 148 -3.24 6.87 7.67
CA PRO A 148 -4.04 6.48 6.51
C PRO A 148 -3.26 5.61 5.53
N TRP A 149 -2.01 5.99 5.22
CA TRP A 149 -1.13 5.27 4.29
C TRP A 149 -0.94 3.78 4.64
N ALA A 150 -0.75 3.46 5.93
CA ALA A 150 -0.59 2.09 6.41
C ALA A 150 -1.81 1.19 6.13
N ARG A 151 -3.02 1.76 5.95
CA ARG A 151 -4.26 1.00 5.69
C ARG A 151 -4.33 0.44 4.26
N GLY A 152 -3.53 0.93 3.33
CA GLY A 152 -3.63 0.60 1.90
C GLY A 152 -4.96 1.04 1.27
N GLY A 153 -5.07 0.88 -0.05
CA GLY A 153 -6.16 1.42 -0.86
C GLY A 153 -5.67 2.46 -1.87
N HIS A 154 -6.50 3.45 -2.18
CA HIS A 154 -6.22 4.49 -3.18
C HIS A 154 -5.71 5.76 -2.51
N PHE A 155 -4.72 6.40 -3.15
CA PHE A 155 -4.15 7.67 -2.71
C PHE A 155 -3.82 8.55 -3.91
N GLY A 156 -3.97 9.86 -3.77
CA GLY A 156 -3.29 10.81 -4.66
C GLY A 156 -1.81 10.92 -4.28
N ALA A 157 -0.94 11.24 -5.22
CA ALA A 157 0.48 11.51 -4.94
C ALA A 157 0.67 12.59 -3.86
N SER A 158 -0.26 13.55 -3.76
CA SER A 158 -0.34 14.60 -2.75
C SER A 158 -0.58 14.11 -1.33
N GLN A 159 -1.09 12.90 -1.17
CA GLN A 159 -1.42 12.31 0.13
C GLN A 159 -0.39 11.26 0.58
N VAL A 160 0.62 10.98 -0.24
CA VAL A 160 1.68 10.02 0.10
C VAL A 160 2.66 10.67 1.09
N PRO A 161 3.03 9.98 2.19
CA PRO A 161 4.08 10.44 3.09
C PRO A 161 5.36 10.79 2.33
N GLU A 162 6.03 11.89 2.70
CA GLU A 162 7.31 12.35 2.13
C GLU A 162 7.25 12.77 0.64
N SER A 163 6.09 12.65 -0.02
CA SER A 163 5.87 13.21 -1.36
C SER A 163 5.70 14.73 -1.27
N MET A 164 6.16 15.46 -2.29
CA MET A 164 5.86 16.89 -2.47
C MET A 164 5.03 17.14 -3.73
N LEU A 165 4.54 16.08 -4.37
CA LEU A 165 3.77 16.17 -5.61
C LEU A 165 2.34 16.63 -5.31
N PRO A 166 1.77 17.58 -6.08
CA PRO A 166 0.41 18.07 -5.87
C PRO A 166 -0.66 17.19 -6.56
N ASP A 167 -0.22 16.25 -7.39
CA ASP A 167 -1.08 15.41 -8.21
C ASP A 167 -1.94 14.47 -7.35
N PRO A 168 -3.10 14.03 -7.83
CA PRO A 168 -3.72 14.28 -9.15
C PRO A 168 -4.71 15.45 -9.16
N GLY A 169 -4.74 16.27 -8.10
CA GLY A 169 -5.79 17.27 -7.89
C GLY A 169 -7.12 16.66 -7.43
N GLY A 170 -8.20 17.46 -7.50
CA GLY A 170 -9.46 17.21 -6.81
C GLY A 170 -10.33 16.17 -7.49
N LEU A 171 -10.02 14.89 -7.29
CA LEU A 171 -10.75 13.79 -7.91
C LEU A 171 -12.06 13.48 -7.18
N ASP A 172 -13.07 13.12 -7.97
CA ASP A 172 -14.23 12.40 -7.47
C ASP A 172 -13.85 10.92 -7.29
N VAL A 173 -13.55 10.56 -6.04
CA VAL A 173 -13.10 9.22 -5.66
C VAL A 173 -14.18 8.16 -5.85
N HIS A 174 -15.47 8.52 -5.84
CA HIS A 174 -16.57 7.58 -6.02
C HIS A 174 -16.66 7.13 -7.48
N ARG A 175 -16.33 8.00 -8.43
CA ARG A 175 -16.21 7.61 -9.86
C ARG A 175 -15.07 6.64 -10.13
N ILE A 176 -14.08 6.55 -9.25
CA ILE A 176 -12.97 5.59 -9.34
C ILE A 176 -13.29 4.29 -8.61
N THR A 177 -13.75 4.40 -7.37
CA THR A 177 -13.93 3.25 -6.46
C THR A 177 -15.30 2.58 -6.58
N GLY A 178 -16.29 3.24 -7.19
CA GLY A 178 -17.61 2.69 -7.49
C GLY A 178 -18.69 2.93 -6.42
N GLY A 179 -18.47 3.84 -5.47
CA GLY A 179 -19.36 4.01 -4.29
C GLY A 179 -19.18 2.88 -3.27
N ASP A 180 -19.44 3.15 -1.99
CA ASP A 180 -19.04 2.31 -0.83
C ASP A 180 -19.21 0.80 -1.04
N ALA A 181 -18.10 0.12 -1.29
CA ALA A 181 -18.03 -1.32 -1.06
C ALA A 181 -18.20 -1.54 0.46
N PRO A 182 -19.14 -2.40 0.91
CA PRO A 182 -19.33 -2.65 2.32
C PRO A 182 -18.00 -3.06 2.93
N MET A 183 -17.73 -2.48 4.09
CA MET A 183 -16.51 -2.62 4.87
C MET A 183 -16.24 -4.10 5.15
N MET A 184 -15.53 -4.80 4.26
CA MET A 184 -14.96 -6.11 4.57
C MET A 184 -13.93 -5.85 5.66
N GLY A 185 -14.37 -6.08 6.91
CA GLY A 185 -13.60 -5.85 8.10
C GLY A 185 -12.21 -6.44 7.94
N VAL A 186 -11.20 -5.70 8.38
CA VAL A 186 -9.85 -6.23 8.56
C VAL A 186 -10.00 -7.59 9.26
N PRO A 187 -9.43 -8.69 8.73
CA PRO A 187 -9.43 -9.95 9.45
C PRO A 187 -8.93 -9.69 10.86
N ARG A 188 -9.77 -9.97 11.87
CA ARG A 188 -9.36 -9.84 13.27
C ARG A 188 -8.01 -10.55 13.41
N PRO A 189 -7.03 -9.94 14.12
CA PRO A 189 -5.82 -10.65 14.50
C PRO A 189 -6.24 -12.01 15.05
N ARG A 190 -5.63 -13.07 14.52
CA ARG A 190 -5.84 -14.44 14.99
C ARG A 190 -5.70 -14.37 16.51
N GLN A 191 -6.79 -14.62 17.25
CA GLN A 191 -6.68 -14.67 18.70
C GLN A 191 -5.63 -15.73 19.02
N PRO A 192 -4.69 -15.45 19.94
CA PRO A 192 -3.77 -16.48 20.39
C PRO A 192 -4.63 -17.69 20.80
N VAL A 193 -4.32 -18.83 20.20
CA VAL A 193 -4.88 -20.11 20.61
C VAL A 193 -4.75 -20.16 22.12
N GLY A 194 -5.88 -20.35 22.79
CA GLY A 194 -5.96 -20.34 24.24
C GLY A 194 -4.78 -21.08 24.83
N GLU A 195 -4.04 -20.38 25.66
CA GLU A 195 -3.09 -20.96 26.58
C GLU A 195 -3.91 -21.93 27.43
N GLN A 196 -3.89 -23.21 27.01
CA GLN A 196 -4.30 -24.30 27.86
C GLN A 196 -3.50 -24.11 29.14
N THR A 197 -4.22 -23.72 30.17
CA THR A 197 -3.69 -23.52 31.49
C THR A 197 -3.26 -24.90 31.95
N ASP A 198 -1.96 -25.20 31.80
CA ASP A 198 -1.37 -26.34 32.48
C ASP A 198 -1.71 -26.21 33.97
N PRO A 199 -2.14 -27.30 34.64
CA PRO A 199 -2.37 -27.25 36.07
C PRO A 199 -1.07 -26.82 36.77
N PRO A 200 -1.14 -26.02 37.84
CA PRO A 200 0.05 -25.49 38.48
C PRO A 200 0.95 -26.65 38.91
N ALA A 201 2.21 -26.60 38.45
CA ALA A 201 3.25 -27.49 38.91
C ALA A 201 3.28 -27.45 40.44
N ALA A 202 3.09 -28.62 41.06
CA ALA A 202 3.16 -28.77 42.50
C ALA A 202 4.51 -28.22 42.99
N LEU A 203 4.44 -27.22 43.87
CA LEU A 203 5.58 -26.72 44.64
C LEU A 203 6.24 -27.90 45.35
N ILE A 204 7.43 -28.30 44.90
CA ILE A 204 8.29 -29.20 45.67
C ILE A 204 8.75 -28.41 46.90
N PRO A 205 8.41 -28.80 48.13
CA PRO A 205 8.90 -28.11 49.30
C PRO A 205 10.40 -28.38 49.44
N HIS A 206 11.22 -27.33 49.31
CA HIS A 206 12.61 -27.37 49.73
C HIS A 206 12.67 -27.63 51.24
N ARG A 207 13.05 -28.86 51.60
CA ARG A 207 13.28 -29.30 52.97
C ARG A 207 14.58 -28.66 53.47
N LEU A 208 14.46 -27.62 54.29
CA LEU A 208 15.61 -27.04 55.01
C LEU A 208 16.16 -28.10 55.99
N PRO A 209 17.49 -28.36 56.01
CA PRO A 209 18.09 -29.25 56.99
C PRO A 209 18.05 -28.62 58.39
N ARG A 210 17.58 -29.42 59.36
CA ARG A 210 17.44 -29.07 60.78
C ARG A 210 18.85 -29.05 61.43
N PRO A 211 19.17 -28.05 62.27
CA PRO A 211 20.47 -28.00 62.96
C PRO A 211 20.59 -29.16 63.96
N ALA A 212 21.75 -29.82 63.95
CA ALA A 212 22.12 -30.89 64.86
C ALA A 212 22.29 -30.35 66.29
N ALA A 213 21.70 -31.06 67.25
CA ALA A 213 21.77 -30.75 68.67
C ALA A 213 23.18 -31.03 69.23
N GLU A 214 23.62 -30.13 70.11
CA GLU A 214 24.84 -30.25 70.91
C GLU A 214 24.79 -31.44 71.87
N PRO A 215 25.94 -32.09 72.17
CA PRO A 215 26.00 -33.23 73.07
C PRO A 215 25.97 -32.78 74.54
N VAL A 216 25.02 -33.34 75.31
CA VAL A 216 24.98 -33.24 76.77
C VAL A 216 25.91 -34.28 77.39
N LEU A 217 26.81 -33.80 78.25
CA LEU A 217 27.73 -34.55 79.11
C LEU A 217 26.98 -35.49 80.07
N THR A 218 27.37 -36.76 80.11
CA THR A 218 26.99 -37.72 81.16
C THR A 218 27.89 -37.59 82.38
N PRO A 219 27.34 -37.60 83.61
CA PRO A 219 28.13 -37.64 84.84
C PRO A 219 28.54 -39.09 85.19
N GLY A 220 29.82 -39.28 85.50
CA GLY A 220 30.32 -40.49 86.16
C GLY A 220 30.26 -40.33 87.68
N ALA A 221 29.65 -41.30 88.36
CA ALA A 221 29.71 -41.45 89.81
C ALA A 221 30.96 -42.26 90.20
N VAL A 222 31.44 -41.96 91.41
CA VAL A 222 32.53 -42.53 92.23
C VAL A 222 32.91 -43.99 91.98
#